data_AF-A0A8A0RHI7-F1
#
_entry.id   AF-A0A8A0RHI7-F1
#
_cell.length_a   1.000
_cell.length_b   1.000
_cell.length_c   1.000
_cell.angle_alpha   90.00
_cell.angle_beta   90.00
_cell.angle_gamma   90.00
#
_symmetry.space_group_name_H-M   'P 1'
#
loop_
_entity.id
_entity.type
_entity.pdbx_description
1 polymer ?
#
loop_
_entity_poly.entity_id
_entity_poly.type
_entity_poly.pdbx_seq_one_letter_code
_entity_poly.pdbx_strand_id
1 'polypeptide(L)'
;MVDTFQNLNEWKLDVELEILMDYIGCKNLGFTLQDIYLSEVALAVYLSWESSIPETETLKQCLGRLLRFLSARAEELGFVIPVMCLINVPKEANAEIETKLNQLTADQDWHRGDFSIIVLTEKGDKNKDVEEVIRKMLGAASTAWPQIELKPRNIKAIINSFQSEKRSMQTSEEHTSLLDAIAQVLDKGDKEPVQNWLEERIEDTHRLMVGGENSEQ
;
A
#
# COMPACT_ATOMS: atom_id res chain seq x y z
N MET A 1 6.40 -36.24 -26.17
CA MET A 1 6.92 -34.87 -26.34
C MET A 1 5.69 -33.99 -26.41
N VAL A 2 5.22 -33.53 -25.25
CA VAL A 2 4.00 -32.72 -25.12
C VAL A 2 4.39 -31.53 -24.26
N ASP A 3 4.05 -30.38 -24.81
CA ASP A 3 4.48 -29.03 -24.53
C ASP A 3 4.55 -28.65 -23.04
N THR A 4 5.72 -28.13 -22.70
CA THR A 4 5.99 -27.01 -21.77
C THR A 4 4.77 -26.52 -20.98
N PHE A 5 4.59 -27.07 -19.77
CA PHE A 5 4.05 -26.32 -18.65
C PHE A 5 4.94 -25.09 -18.44
N GLN A 6 4.56 -23.95 -19.00
CA GLN A 6 5.10 -22.66 -18.57
C GLN A 6 4.74 -22.52 -17.10
N ASN A 7 5.75 -22.69 -16.24
CA ASN A 7 5.68 -22.49 -14.80
C ASN A 7 5.17 -21.06 -14.50
N LEU A 8 3.86 -20.92 -14.30
CA LEU A 8 3.27 -19.85 -13.51
C LEU A 8 3.89 -19.95 -12.12
N ASN A 9 4.72 -18.99 -11.67
CA ASN A 9 4.99 -18.88 -10.24
C ASN A 9 5.42 -17.48 -9.78
N GLU A 10 6.03 -16.64 -10.62
CA GLU A 10 6.49 -15.29 -10.23
C GLU A 10 6.47 -14.35 -11.44
N TRP A 11 5.73 -13.24 -11.35
CA TRP A 11 5.68 -12.19 -12.36
C TRP A 11 6.34 -10.95 -11.77
N LYS A 12 7.52 -10.60 -12.25
CA LYS A 12 8.08 -9.26 -12.05
C LYS A 12 7.17 -8.28 -12.81
N LEU A 13 6.54 -7.36 -12.08
CA LEU A 13 5.61 -6.41 -12.68
C LEU A 13 6.39 -5.36 -13.45
N ASP A 14 6.07 -5.20 -14.73
CA ASP A 14 6.62 -4.14 -15.57
C ASP A 14 5.85 -2.84 -15.29
N VAL A 15 6.33 -2.09 -14.30
CA VAL A 15 5.73 -0.83 -13.83
C VAL A 15 6.81 0.24 -13.80
N GLU A 16 6.48 1.45 -14.23
CA GLU A 16 7.36 2.61 -14.11
C GLU A 16 7.51 3.02 -12.64
N LEU A 17 8.47 2.40 -11.95
CA LEU A 17 8.65 2.50 -10.48
C LEU A 17 8.91 3.93 -10.01
N GLU A 18 9.63 4.74 -10.79
CA GLU A 18 9.85 6.14 -10.45
C GLU A 18 8.56 6.96 -10.44
N ILE A 19 7.67 6.72 -11.43
CA ILE A 19 6.36 7.40 -11.48
C ILE A 19 5.49 6.94 -10.31
N LEU A 20 5.51 5.64 -9.98
CA LEU A 20 4.80 5.13 -8.82
C LEU A 20 5.29 5.79 -7.53
N MET A 21 6.61 5.90 -7.35
CA MET A 21 7.21 6.52 -6.17
C MET A 21 6.89 8.02 -6.06
N ASP A 22 6.80 8.72 -7.18
CA ASP A 22 6.38 10.13 -7.24
C ASP A 22 4.89 10.29 -6.93
N TYR A 23 4.03 9.47 -7.54
CA TYR A 23 2.59 9.45 -7.31
C TYR A 23 2.23 9.16 -5.85
N ILE A 24 2.93 8.20 -5.23
CA ILE A 24 2.77 7.86 -3.82
C ILE A 24 3.51 8.86 -2.92
N GLY A 25 4.22 9.87 -3.44
CA GLY A 25 4.92 10.87 -2.65
C GLY A 25 5.99 10.28 -1.73
N CYS A 26 6.66 9.21 -2.16
CA CYS A 26 7.73 8.52 -1.43
C CYS A 26 9.13 8.81 -1.98
N LYS A 27 9.23 9.66 -3.01
CA LYS A 27 10.48 10.01 -3.66
C LYS A 27 11.44 10.70 -2.68
N ASN A 28 12.74 10.37 -2.77
CA ASN A 28 13.83 10.96 -2.00
C ASN A 28 13.78 10.74 -0.46
N LEU A 29 13.15 9.66 0.00
CA LEU A 29 13.03 9.34 1.43
C LEU A 29 14.14 8.40 1.94
N GLY A 30 15.27 8.32 1.26
CA GLY A 30 16.37 7.45 1.64
C GLY A 30 16.13 5.97 1.34
N PHE A 31 15.21 5.65 0.43
CA PHE A 31 15.05 4.32 -0.15
C PHE A 31 14.54 4.41 -1.59
N THR A 32 14.88 3.41 -2.38
CA THR A 32 14.48 3.25 -3.77
C THR A 32 13.63 1.99 -3.92
N LEU A 33 12.51 2.10 -4.64
CA LEU A 33 11.74 0.94 -5.08
C LEU A 33 12.48 0.28 -6.25
N GLN A 34 12.95 -0.94 -6.04
CA GLN A 34 13.75 -1.67 -7.02
C GLN A 34 12.87 -2.52 -7.91
N ASP A 35 11.94 -3.28 -7.33
CA ASP A 35 11.08 -4.21 -8.06
C ASP A 35 9.79 -4.55 -7.30
N ILE A 36 8.80 -5.04 -8.04
CA ILE A 36 7.56 -5.62 -7.49
C ILE A 36 7.34 -6.99 -8.15
N TYR A 37 7.07 -7.99 -7.33
CA TYR A 37 6.81 -9.36 -7.75
C TYR A 37 5.41 -9.77 -7.32
N LEU A 38 4.68 -10.41 -8.23
CA LEU A 38 3.35 -10.95 -7.99
C LEU A 38 3.34 -12.45 -8.25
N SER A 39 2.70 -13.19 -7.36
CA SER A 39 2.45 -14.64 -7.52
C SER A 39 1.01 -14.95 -7.09
N GLU A 40 0.60 -16.20 -7.27
CA GLU A 40 -0.70 -16.69 -6.76
C GLU A 40 -0.79 -16.68 -5.23
N VAL A 41 0.34 -16.54 -4.52
CA VAL A 41 0.41 -16.68 -3.06
C VAL A 41 0.81 -15.42 -2.31
N ALA A 42 1.51 -14.47 -2.93
CA ALA A 42 1.88 -13.21 -2.30
C ALA A 42 2.34 -12.15 -3.32
N LEU A 43 2.25 -10.90 -2.88
CA LEU A 43 2.85 -9.73 -3.53
C LEU A 43 4.10 -9.34 -2.73
N ALA A 44 5.25 -9.33 -3.38
CA ALA A 44 6.52 -8.94 -2.77
C ALA A 44 7.03 -7.63 -3.37
N VAL A 45 7.34 -6.66 -2.52
CA VAL A 45 7.90 -5.36 -2.88
C VAL A 45 9.35 -5.33 -2.43
N TYR A 46 10.27 -5.03 -3.35
CA TYR A 46 11.70 -4.98 -3.07
C TYR A 46 12.19 -3.54 -3.02
N LEU A 47 12.72 -3.13 -1.88
CA LEU A 47 13.28 -1.81 -1.62
C LEU A 47 14.78 -1.91 -1.36
N SER A 48 15.55 -0.96 -1.90
CA SER A 48 16.94 -0.74 -1.53
C SER A 48 17.03 0.50 -0.65
N TRP A 49 17.72 0.39 0.48
CA TRP A 49 17.96 1.52 1.36
C TRP A 49 19.13 2.38 0.87
N GLU A 50 18.99 3.69 0.93
CA GLU A 50 20.06 4.66 0.67
C GLU A 50 20.60 5.16 2.02
N SER A 51 21.89 5.48 2.10
CA SER A 51 22.65 5.65 3.36
C SER A 51 22.18 6.76 4.32
N SER A 52 21.07 7.43 4.05
CA SER A 52 20.45 8.42 4.92
C SER A 52 19.43 7.80 5.87
N ILE A 53 19.27 8.43 7.03
CA ILE A 53 18.27 8.04 8.00
C ILE A 53 17.05 8.97 7.82
N PRO A 54 15.98 8.53 7.14
CA PRO A 54 14.74 9.27 7.12
C PRO A 54 14.12 9.34 8.52
N GLU A 55 13.24 10.32 8.70
CA GLU A 55 12.37 10.41 9.85
C GLU A 55 11.39 9.22 9.88
N THR A 56 11.35 8.51 11.01
CA THR A 56 10.62 7.24 11.17
C THR A 56 9.14 7.34 10.82
N GLU A 57 8.47 8.43 11.18
CA GLU A 57 7.02 8.59 10.93
C GLU A 57 6.73 8.84 9.45
N THR A 58 7.51 9.68 8.79
CA THR A 58 7.43 9.92 7.34
C THR A 58 7.64 8.63 6.57
N LEU A 59 8.60 7.80 7.00
CA LEU A 59 8.87 6.49 6.43
C LEU A 59 7.68 5.53 6.60
N LYS A 60 7.12 5.41 7.81
CA LYS A 60 5.95 4.56 8.07
C LYS A 60 4.76 4.95 7.19
N GLN A 61 4.46 6.24 7.10
CA GLN A 61 3.38 6.75 6.25
C GLN A 61 3.61 6.38 4.78
N CYS A 62 4.84 6.51 4.31
CA CYS A 62 5.21 6.24 2.93
C CYS A 62 5.16 4.75 2.59
N LEU A 63 5.80 3.90 3.39
CA LEU A 63 5.73 2.44 3.23
C LEU A 63 4.29 1.95 3.36
N GLY A 64 3.55 2.44 4.35
CA GLY A 64 2.17 2.04 4.57
C GLY A 64 1.28 2.41 3.37
N ARG A 65 1.43 3.61 2.82
CA ARG A 65 0.70 4.06 1.64
C ARG A 65 1.06 3.24 0.39
N LEU A 66 2.35 2.98 0.14
CA LEU A 66 2.81 2.17 -0.99
C LEU A 66 2.27 0.74 -0.91
N LEU A 67 2.45 0.07 0.23
CA LEU A 67 2.07 -1.33 0.38
C LEU A 67 0.55 -1.52 0.36
N ARG A 68 -0.21 -0.62 1.01
CA ARG A 68 -1.68 -0.64 0.95
C ARG A 68 -2.20 -0.32 -0.44
N PHE A 69 -1.57 0.62 -1.15
CA PHE A 69 -1.93 0.90 -2.54
C PHE A 69 -1.74 -0.33 -3.43
N LEU A 70 -0.58 -1.00 -3.32
CA LEU A 70 -0.31 -2.21 -4.10
C LEU A 70 -1.25 -3.36 -3.71
N SER A 71 -1.55 -3.53 -2.42
CA SER A 71 -2.56 -4.47 -1.94
C SER A 71 -3.93 -4.20 -2.57
N ALA A 72 -4.41 -2.96 -2.51
CA ALA A 72 -5.69 -2.57 -3.07
C ALA A 72 -5.75 -2.80 -4.59
N ARG A 73 -4.67 -2.51 -5.32
CA ARG A 73 -4.58 -2.79 -6.77
C ARG A 73 -4.59 -4.28 -7.08
N ALA A 74 -3.91 -5.10 -6.26
CA ALA A 74 -3.98 -6.55 -6.39
C ALA A 74 -5.42 -7.05 -6.14
N GLU A 75 -6.10 -6.53 -5.11
CA GLU A 75 -7.49 -6.88 -4.78
C GLU A 75 -8.48 -6.50 -5.89
N GLU A 76 -8.31 -5.34 -6.54
CA GLU A 76 -9.11 -4.92 -7.70
C GLU A 76 -8.99 -5.89 -8.88
N LEU A 77 -7.82 -6.51 -9.05
CA LEU A 77 -7.57 -7.55 -10.04
C LEU A 77 -8.00 -8.95 -9.58
N GLY A 78 -8.58 -9.06 -8.38
CA GLY A 78 -9.07 -10.31 -7.80
C GLY A 78 -8.05 -11.08 -6.97
N PHE A 79 -6.85 -10.54 -6.75
CA PHE A 79 -5.84 -11.17 -5.90
C PHE A 79 -5.97 -10.72 -4.45
N VAL A 80 -6.38 -11.64 -3.57
CA VAL A 80 -6.39 -11.43 -2.11
C VAL A 80 -5.24 -12.25 -1.54
N ILE A 81 -4.06 -11.64 -1.49
CA ILE A 81 -2.80 -12.32 -1.15
C ILE A 81 -2.00 -11.49 -0.14
N PRO A 82 -1.22 -12.13 0.75
CA PRO A 82 -0.27 -11.45 1.62
C PRO A 82 0.65 -10.47 0.88
N VAL A 83 0.86 -9.30 1.47
CA VAL A 83 1.84 -8.31 0.99
C VAL A 83 3.09 -8.35 1.85
N MET A 84 4.24 -8.46 1.21
CA MET A 84 5.55 -8.52 1.85
C MET A 84 6.45 -7.41 1.30
N CYS A 85 7.18 -6.74 2.18
CA CYS A 85 8.18 -5.74 1.85
C CYS A 85 9.56 -6.26 2.25
N LEU A 86 10.45 -6.38 1.27
CA LEU A 86 11.84 -6.79 1.44
C LEU A 86 12.72 -5.56 1.35
N ILE A 87 13.45 -5.26 2.42
CA ILE A 87 14.33 -4.09 2.48
C ILE A 87 15.77 -4.57 2.48
N ASN A 88 16.50 -4.34 1.40
CA ASN A 88 17.94 -4.53 1.36
C ASN A 88 18.66 -3.32 1.95
N VAL A 89 19.51 -3.58 2.94
CA VAL A 89 20.32 -2.57 3.60
C VAL A 89 21.78 -2.78 3.16
N PRO A 90 22.41 -1.78 2.51
CA PRO A 90 23.81 -1.89 2.07
C PRO A 90 24.74 -2.25 3.23
N LYS A 91 25.82 -3.00 2.96
CA LYS A 91 26.83 -3.34 3.98
C LYS A 91 27.47 -2.10 4.61
N GLU A 92 27.59 -1.03 3.85
CA GLU A 92 28.15 0.24 4.28
C GLU A 92 27.15 1.08 5.08
N ALA A 93 25.90 0.64 5.22
CA ALA A 93 24.90 1.34 6.00
C ALA A 93 25.27 1.34 7.49
N ASN A 94 25.00 2.47 8.14
CA ASN A 94 25.22 2.66 9.57
C ASN A 94 24.41 1.61 10.38
N ALA A 95 25.00 1.02 11.42
CA ALA A 95 24.30 0.11 12.36
C ALA A 95 23.03 0.74 12.96
N GLU A 96 22.95 2.07 13.01
CA GLU A 96 21.76 2.81 13.41
C GLU A 96 20.57 2.61 12.45
N ILE A 97 20.81 2.49 11.13
CA ILE A 97 19.78 2.22 10.12
C ILE A 97 19.20 0.82 10.32
N GLU A 98 20.05 -0.19 10.50
CA GLU A 98 19.63 -1.56 10.77
C GLU A 98 18.78 -1.63 12.05
N THR A 99 19.19 -0.92 13.11
CA THR A 99 18.45 -0.85 14.38
C THR A 99 17.08 -0.20 14.18
N LYS A 100 17.00 0.92 13.45
CA LYS A 100 15.74 1.62 13.17
C LYS A 100 14.78 0.79 12.31
N LEU A 101 15.28 0.11 11.29
CA LEU A 101 14.46 -0.77 10.46
C LEU A 101 13.93 -1.96 11.27
N ASN A 102 14.77 -2.58 12.11
CA ASN A 102 14.32 -3.65 13.00
C ASN A 102 13.23 -3.16 13.97
N GLN A 103 13.37 -1.97 14.55
CA GLN A 103 12.32 -1.36 15.38
C GLN A 103 11.03 -1.13 14.60
N LEU A 104 11.13 -0.65 13.36
CA LEU A 104 9.98 -0.41 12.49
C LEU A 104 9.25 -1.71 12.10
N THR A 105 9.98 -2.80 11.89
CA THR A 105 9.38 -4.13 11.65
C THR A 105 8.71 -4.74 12.88
N ALA A 106 9.19 -4.40 14.08
CA ALA A 106 8.63 -4.88 15.34
C ALA A 106 7.38 -4.11 15.77
N ASP A 107 7.25 -2.86 15.32
CA ASP A 107 6.11 -2.00 15.61
C ASP A 107 4.87 -2.43 14.81
N GLN A 108 4.00 -3.22 15.44
CA GLN A 108 2.78 -3.74 14.84
C GLN A 108 1.64 -2.71 14.74
N ASP A 109 1.72 -1.60 15.48
CA ASP A 109 0.59 -0.69 15.66
C ASP A 109 0.22 0.05 14.37
N TRP A 110 1.19 0.28 13.49
CA TRP A 110 1.01 1.05 12.25
C TRP A 110 0.69 0.20 11.02
N HIS A 111 1.06 -1.08 11.03
CA HIS A 111 0.76 -1.99 9.92
C HIS A 111 -0.38 -2.97 10.21
N ARG A 112 -0.73 -3.25 11.48
CA ARG A 112 -1.91 -4.01 11.93
C ARG A 112 -2.16 -5.36 11.21
N GLY A 113 -1.10 -5.96 10.66
CA GLY A 113 -1.17 -7.18 9.86
C GLY A 113 -1.51 -7.00 8.37
N ASP A 114 -1.63 -5.76 7.87
CA ASP A 114 -1.90 -5.46 6.45
C ASP A 114 -0.76 -5.94 5.53
N PHE A 115 0.47 -5.93 6.04
CA PHE A 115 1.68 -6.36 5.33
C PHE A 115 2.76 -6.80 6.32
N SER A 116 3.77 -7.51 5.81
CA SER A 116 4.97 -7.92 6.55
C SER A 116 6.20 -7.19 6.02
N ILE A 117 7.14 -6.83 6.89
CA ILE A 117 8.42 -6.22 6.51
C ILE A 117 9.56 -7.15 6.92
N ILE A 118 10.46 -7.42 5.98
CA ILE A 118 11.61 -8.31 6.14
C ILE A 118 12.86 -7.52 5.78
N VAL A 119 13.75 -7.31 6.76
CA VAL A 119 15.03 -6.65 6.55
C VAL A 119 16.06 -7.69 6.12
N LEU A 120 16.62 -7.52 4.93
CA LEU A 120 17.66 -8.36 4.39
C LEU A 120 19.02 -7.80 4.82
N THR A 121 19.70 -8.51 5.73
CA THR A 121 21.04 -8.13 6.20
C THR A 121 22.08 -9.07 5.58
N GLU A 122 23.05 -8.51 4.85
CA GLU A 122 24.11 -9.28 4.19
C GLU A 122 25.22 -9.80 5.14
N LYS A 123 24.92 -10.01 6.43
CA LYS A 123 25.92 -10.47 7.42
C LYS A 123 26.38 -11.93 7.24
N GLY A 124 25.84 -12.67 6.27
CA GLY A 124 26.12 -14.10 6.09
C GLY A 124 26.56 -14.58 4.71
N ASP A 125 26.19 -13.91 3.61
CA ASP A 125 26.52 -14.39 2.26
C ASP A 125 26.62 -13.22 1.29
N LYS A 126 27.79 -13.05 0.66
CA LYS A 126 28.09 -11.96 -0.27
C LYS A 126 27.41 -12.09 -1.65
N ASN A 127 26.53 -13.08 -1.84
CA ASN A 127 25.97 -13.46 -3.13
C ASN A 127 24.56 -14.08 -3.01
N LYS A 128 23.76 -13.72 -1.99
CA LYS A 128 22.34 -14.09 -2.04
C LYS A 128 21.65 -13.19 -3.04
N ASP A 129 21.48 -13.74 -4.23
CA ASP A 129 20.61 -13.20 -5.25
C ASP A 129 19.24 -12.90 -4.60
N VAL A 130 18.84 -11.63 -4.59
CA VAL A 130 17.58 -11.21 -3.96
C VAL A 130 16.41 -11.92 -4.64
N GLU A 131 16.53 -12.21 -5.93
CA GLU A 131 15.58 -13.04 -6.65
C GLU A 131 15.54 -14.46 -6.08
N GLU A 132 16.66 -15.04 -5.63
CA GLU A 132 16.68 -16.35 -4.96
C GLU A 132 15.98 -16.31 -3.58
N VAL A 133 16.11 -15.22 -2.83
CA VAL A 133 15.41 -15.02 -1.55
C VAL A 133 13.90 -14.90 -1.80
N ILE A 134 13.51 -14.08 -2.77
CA ILE A 134 12.13 -13.91 -3.20
C ILE A 134 11.55 -15.24 -3.67
N ARG A 135 12.28 -15.97 -4.52
CA ARG A 135 11.89 -17.27 -5.05
C ARG A 135 11.78 -18.36 -4.00
N LYS A 136 12.66 -18.35 -2.98
CA LYS A 136 12.53 -19.28 -1.84
C LYS A 136 11.30 -18.97 -0.99
N MET A 137 11.01 -17.69 -0.77
CA MET A 137 9.83 -17.29 0.02
C MET A 137 8.53 -17.56 -0.74
N LEU A 138 8.44 -17.14 -2.00
CA LEU A 138 7.26 -17.31 -2.85
C LEU A 138 7.08 -18.76 -3.30
N GLY A 139 8.16 -19.44 -3.71
CA GLY A 139 8.11 -20.84 -4.13
C GLY A 139 7.81 -21.83 -3.00
N ALA A 140 8.31 -21.60 -1.77
CA ALA A 140 7.91 -22.42 -0.63
C ALA A 140 6.45 -22.16 -0.24
N ALA A 141 6.00 -20.91 -0.27
CA ALA A 141 4.61 -20.55 -0.01
C ALA A 141 3.66 -21.15 -1.06
N SER A 142 4.02 -21.15 -2.35
CA SER A 142 3.20 -21.74 -3.42
C SER A 142 3.02 -23.26 -3.31
N THR A 143 3.98 -23.96 -2.72
CA THR A 143 3.83 -25.40 -2.42
C THR A 143 2.97 -25.70 -1.20
N ALA A 144 2.87 -24.77 -0.24
CA ALA A 144 2.14 -24.95 1.01
C ALA A 144 0.71 -24.38 0.93
N TRP A 145 0.47 -23.41 0.05
CA TRP A 145 -0.84 -22.80 -0.12
C TRP A 145 -1.69 -23.64 -1.07
N PRO A 146 -2.92 -24.04 -0.70
CA PRO A 146 -3.83 -24.67 -1.64
C PRO A 146 -4.08 -23.70 -2.80
N GLN A 147 -4.16 -24.20 -4.04
CA GLN A 147 -4.65 -23.41 -5.17
C GLN A 147 -6.07 -22.96 -4.86
N ILE A 148 -6.22 -21.72 -4.40
CA ILE A 148 -7.50 -21.10 -4.15
C ILE A 148 -7.92 -20.48 -5.48
N GLU A 149 -9.06 -20.92 -6.04
CA GLU A 149 -9.73 -20.16 -7.10
C GLU A 149 -10.09 -18.78 -6.55
N LEU A 150 -9.26 -17.80 -6.88
CA LEU A 150 -9.48 -16.40 -6.55
C LEU A 150 -10.68 -15.90 -7.35
N LYS A 151 -11.76 -15.57 -6.63
CA LYS A 151 -12.95 -14.95 -7.23
C LYS A 151 -12.78 -13.43 -7.11
N PRO A 152 -12.91 -12.66 -8.21
CA PRO A 152 -12.90 -11.22 -8.13
C PRO A 152 -13.92 -10.73 -7.11
N ARG A 153 -13.51 -9.78 -6.25
CA ARG A 153 -14.41 -9.22 -5.24
C ARG A 153 -15.57 -8.56 -5.95
N ASN A 154 -16.79 -8.94 -5.57
CA ASN A 154 -17.96 -8.23 -6.06
C ASN A 154 -18.00 -6.81 -5.44
N ILE A 155 -18.69 -5.88 -6.09
CA ILE A 155 -18.87 -4.51 -5.61
C ILE A 155 -19.38 -4.46 -4.16
N LYS A 156 -20.22 -5.42 -3.74
CA LYS A 156 -20.71 -5.50 -2.35
C LYS A 156 -19.59 -5.76 -1.34
N ALA A 157 -18.60 -6.59 -1.67
CA ALA A 157 -17.45 -6.85 -0.83
C ALA A 157 -16.58 -5.60 -0.70
N ILE A 158 -16.40 -4.85 -1.79
CA ILE A 158 -15.68 -3.58 -1.80
C ILE A 158 -16.38 -2.54 -0.91
N ILE A 159 -17.71 -2.40 -1.05
CA ILE A 159 -18.52 -1.49 -0.21
C ILE A 159 -18.39 -1.87 1.27
N ASN A 160 -18.46 -3.16 1.60
CA ASN A 160 -18.36 -3.63 2.98
C ASN A 160 -16.99 -3.31 3.59
N SER A 161 -15.90 -3.52 2.85
CA SER A 161 -14.54 -3.17 3.29
C SER A 161 -14.42 -1.67 3.52
N PHE A 162 -14.88 -0.84 2.57
CA PHE A 162 -14.88 0.61 2.69
C PHE A 162 -15.65 1.10 3.93
N GLN A 163 -16.84 0.57 4.18
CA GLN A 163 -17.64 0.92 5.36
C GLN A 163 -17.02 0.42 6.68
N SER A 164 -16.29 -0.69 6.65
CA SER A 164 -15.57 -1.19 7.82
C SER A 164 -14.39 -0.28 8.16
N GLU A 165 -13.61 0.11 7.15
CA GLU A 165 -12.46 0.99 7.30
C GLU A 165 -12.88 2.38 7.78
N LYS A 166 -13.94 2.94 7.17
CA LYS A 166 -14.56 4.20 7.62
C LYS A 166 -14.89 4.18 9.12
N ARG A 167 -15.46 3.08 9.63
CA ARG A 167 -15.81 2.94 11.06
C ARG A 167 -14.59 2.89 11.99
N SER A 168 -13.43 2.49 11.47
CA SER A 168 -12.20 2.39 12.24
C SER A 168 -11.39 3.69 12.30
N MET A 169 -11.71 4.65 11.42
CA MET A 169 -11.02 5.93 11.34
C MET A 169 -11.59 6.95 12.35
N GLN A 170 -10.70 7.69 13.02
CA GLN A 170 -11.08 8.91 13.73
C GLN A 170 -10.91 10.09 12.78
N THR A 171 -12.02 10.53 12.17
CA THR A 171 -12.05 11.62 11.19
C THR A 171 -12.84 12.82 11.70
N SER A 172 -12.57 14.00 11.15
CA SER A 172 -13.42 15.18 11.37
C SER A 172 -14.82 14.96 10.76
N GLU A 173 -15.81 15.74 11.20
CA GLU A 173 -17.18 15.65 10.69
C GLU A 173 -17.25 15.88 9.17
N GLU A 174 -16.46 16.84 8.66
CA GLU A 174 -16.38 17.14 7.24
C GLU A 174 -15.85 15.97 6.42
N HIS A 175 -14.80 15.32 6.91
CA HIS A 175 -14.20 14.15 6.26
C HIS A 175 -15.16 12.95 6.32
N THR A 176 -15.88 12.80 7.43
CA THR A 176 -16.91 11.75 7.60
C THR A 176 -18.05 11.94 6.61
N SER A 177 -18.49 13.19 6.42
CA SER A 177 -19.55 13.57 5.48
C SER A 177 -19.15 13.29 4.02
N LEU A 178 -17.91 13.60 3.63
CA LEU A 178 -17.39 13.21 2.31
C LEU A 178 -17.34 11.69 2.13
N LEU A 179 -16.86 10.95 3.14
CA LEU A 179 -16.83 9.49 3.09
C LEU A 179 -18.24 8.88 3.00
N ASP A 180 -19.28 9.52 3.57
CA ASP A 180 -20.68 9.12 3.38
C ASP A 180 -21.17 9.35 1.95
N ALA A 181 -20.81 10.48 1.34
CA ALA A 181 -21.13 10.75 -0.06
C ALA A 181 -20.49 9.70 -0.98
N ILE A 182 -19.22 9.38 -0.76
CA ILE A 182 -18.49 8.33 -1.51
C ILE A 182 -19.14 6.95 -1.30
N ALA A 183 -19.53 6.61 -0.06
CA ALA A 183 -20.22 5.34 0.22
C ALA A 183 -21.52 5.21 -0.59
N GLN A 184 -22.29 6.29 -0.71
CA GLN A 184 -23.53 6.31 -1.47
C GLN A 184 -23.29 6.18 -2.99
N VAL A 185 -22.23 6.78 -3.51
CA VAL A 185 -21.82 6.59 -4.91
C VAL A 185 -21.47 5.12 -5.17
N LEU A 186 -20.70 4.50 -4.27
CA LEU A 186 -20.30 3.10 -4.42
C LEU A 186 -21.51 2.14 -4.36
N ASP A 187 -22.54 2.46 -3.56
CA ASP A 187 -23.76 1.65 -3.42
C ASP A 187 -24.75 1.85 -4.57
N LYS A 188 -24.97 3.09 -5.01
CA LYS A 188 -25.98 3.45 -6.03
C LYS A 188 -25.42 3.48 -7.46
N GLY A 189 -24.10 3.55 -7.61
CA GLY A 189 -23.44 3.73 -8.91
C GLY A 189 -23.67 5.12 -9.52
N ASP A 190 -24.10 6.10 -8.73
CA ASP A 190 -24.47 7.43 -9.16
C ASP A 190 -23.60 8.49 -8.49
N LYS A 191 -23.18 9.50 -9.26
CA LYS A 191 -22.30 10.60 -8.85
C LYS A 191 -23.02 11.73 -8.09
N GLU A 192 -24.36 11.79 -8.17
CA GLU A 192 -25.17 12.83 -7.52
C GLU A 192 -24.83 13.08 -6.03
N PRO A 193 -24.60 12.06 -5.18
CA PRO A 193 -24.30 12.29 -3.76
C PRO A 193 -23.04 13.13 -3.51
N VAL A 194 -22.00 12.95 -4.32
CA VAL A 194 -20.75 13.74 -4.20
C VAL A 194 -20.92 15.14 -4.78
N GLN A 195 -21.72 15.29 -5.85
CA GLN A 195 -22.02 16.61 -6.41
C GLN A 195 -22.82 17.47 -5.43
N ASN A 196 -23.84 16.90 -4.80
CA ASN A 196 -24.64 17.60 -3.78
C ASN A 196 -23.76 18.02 -2.59
N TRP A 197 -22.88 17.14 -2.13
CA TRP A 197 -21.93 17.46 -1.07
C TRP A 197 -21.00 18.63 -1.46
N LEU A 198 -20.49 18.64 -2.69
CA LEU A 198 -19.65 19.74 -3.20
C LEU A 198 -20.43 21.06 -3.27
N GLU A 199 -21.66 21.03 -3.77
CA GLU A 199 -22.53 22.20 -3.88
C GLU A 199 -22.85 22.79 -2.49
N GLU A 200 -23.17 21.95 -1.50
CA GLU A 200 -23.39 22.37 -0.11
C GLU A 200 -22.14 23.05 0.48
N ARG A 201 -20.94 22.52 0.23
CA ARG A 201 -19.68 23.13 0.71
C ARG A 201 -19.34 24.44 0.01
N ILE A 202 -19.65 24.56 -1.29
CA ILE A 202 -19.51 25.82 -2.02
C ILE A 202 -20.46 26.86 -1.46
N GLU A 203 -21.72 26.50 -1.19
CA GLU A 203 -22.69 27.40 -0.57
C GLU A 203 -22.27 27.85 0.83
N ASP A 204 -21.81 26.94 1.68
CA ASP A 204 -21.37 27.29 3.03
C ASP A 204 -20.17 28.24 3.02
N THR A 205 -19.22 28.02 2.10
CA THR A 205 -18.09 28.92 1.90
C THR A 205 -18.55 30.30 1.41
N HIS A 206 -19.51 30.33 0.49
CA HIS A 206 -20.08 31.58 -0.01
C HIS A 206 -20.84 32.34 1.08
N ARG A 207 -21.57 31.64 1.96
CA ARG A 207 -22.26 32.24 3.12
C ARG A 207 -21.28 32.80 4.15
N LEU A 208 -20.14 32.14 4.38
CA LEU A 208 -19.08 32.64 5.25
C LEU A 208 -18.39 33.89 4.67
N MET A 209 -18.19 33.93 3.35
CA MET A 209 -17.61 35.08 2.67
C MET A 209 -18.57 36.28 2.62
N VAL A 210 -19.87 36.06 2.39
CA VAL A 210 -20.90 37.13 2.37
C VAL A 210 -21.29 37.57 3.79
N GLY A 211 -21.26 36.66 4.76
CA GLY A 211 -21.58 36.95 6.16
C GLY A 211 -20.54 37.81 6.87
N GLY A 212 -19.30 37.87 6.36
CA GLY A 212 -18.25 38.74 6.89
C GLY A 212 -18.43 40.23 6.59
N GLU A 213 -19.19 40.58 5.55
CA GLU A 213 -19.40 41.98 5.14
C GLU A 213 -20.56 42.69 5.88
N ASN A 214 -21.46 41.94 6.55
CA ASN A 214 -22.61 42.51 7.27
C ASN A 214 -22.40 42.65 8.79
N SER A 215 -21.18 42.39 9.29
CA SER A 215 -20.82 42.48 10.71
C SER A 215 -20.02 43.73 11.10
N GLU A 216 -20.01 44.76 10.25
CA GLU A 216 -19.52 46.11 10.57
C GLU A 216 -20.59 47.19 10.30
N GLN A 217 -21.70 47.17 11.04
CA GLN A 217 -22.56 48.36 11.24
C GLN A 217 -23.09 48.43 12.67
#